data_AF-A0A1Y4G8U5-F1
#
_entry.id   AF-A0A1Y4G8U5-F1
#
_cell.length_a   1.000
_cell.length_b   1.000
_cell.length_c   1.000
_cell.angle_alpha   90.00
_cell.angle_beta   90.00
_cell.angle_gamma   90.00
#
_symmetry.space_group_name_H-M   'P 1'
#
loop_
_entity.id
_entity.type
_entity.pdbx_description
1 polymer ?
#
loop_
_entity_poly.entity_id
_entity_poly.type
_entity_poly.pdbx_seq_one_letter_code
_entity_poly.pdbx_strand_id
1 'polypeptide(L)'
;MAEREQPTLLFNNGGKLYSLAEGAYADYAKKLMEAEAGRNDRKGLFGGLTTTKLRGIYAHIVNLYTKIDDQEAFAKSKGDIQYLKVKLAYEAGRMREVKDFLDKTHLMDMLDRVNAYDEYLLYCRYAESLVAFFKFYGGKE
;
A
#
# COMPACT_ATOMS: atom_id res chain seq x y z
N MET A 1 21.53 4.15 25.30
CA MET A 1 20.24 4.52 24.69
C MET A 1 20.22 3.86 23.33
N ALA A 2 19.40 2.82 23.14
CA ALA A 2 19.31 2.17 21.84
C ALA A 2 18.67 3.17 20.86
N GLU A 3 19.41 3.51 19.82
CA GLU A 3 18.90 4.24 18.66
C GLU A 3 17.72 3.41 18.13
N ARG A 4 16.49 3.86 18.38
CA ARG A 4 15.31 3.19 17.82
C ARG A 4 15.39 3.41 16.31
N GLU A 5 15.83 2.39 15.57
CA GLU A 5 15.72 2.39 14.12
C GLU A 5 14.27 2.70 13.77
N GLN A 6 14.05 3.76 12.97
CA GLN A 6 12.69 4.13 12.56
C GLN A 6 12.14 3.07 11.62
N PRO A 7 10.87 2.68 11.76
CA PRO A 7 10.28 1.67 10.90
C PRO A 7 10.35 2.13 9.44
N THR A 8 10.71 1.18 8.58
CA THR A 8 10.99 1.45 7.17
C THR A 8 10.42 0.33 6.31
N LEU A 9 9.67 0.68 5.27
CA LEU A 9 9.22 -0.29 4.27
C LEU A 9 10.22 -0.41 3.15
N LEU A 10 10.66 -1.62 2.88
CA LEU A 10 11.55 -1.91 1.77
C LEU A 10 10.73 -2.29 0.54
N PHE A 11 11.13 -1.83 -0.64
CA PHE A 11 10.49 -2.22 -1.91
C PHE A 11 11.47 -2.18 -3.07
N ASN A 12 11.18 -2.95 -4.13
CA ASN A 12 12.02 -3.00 -5.33
C ASN A 12 11.40 -2.13 -6.43
N ASN A 13 12.20 -1.28 -7.05
CA ASN A 13 11.79 -0.55 -8.24
C ASN A 13 12.92 -0.60 -9.27
N GLY A 14 12.68 -1.23 -10.42
CA GLY A 14 13.66 -1.35 -11.49
C GLY A 14 14.95 -2.08 -11.10
N GLY A 15 14.89 -3.05 -10.19
CA GLY A 15 16.04 -3.82 -9.71
C GLY A 15 16.85 -3.13 -8.61
N LYS A 16 16.45 -1.93 -8.18
CA LYS A 16 17.05 -1.21 -7.05
C LYS A 16 16.16 -1.32 -5.83
N LEU A 17 16.79 -1.49 -4.67
CA LEU A 17 16.12 -1.51 -3.38
C LEU A 17 15.94 -0.09 -2.85
N TYR A 18 14.71 0.26 -2.49
CA TYR A 18 14.34 1.53 -1.89
C TYR A 18 13.74 1.31 -0.50
N SER A 19 13.77 2.38 0.29
CA SER A 19 13.28 2.44 1.66
C SER A 19 12.27 3.58 1.81
N LEU A 20 11.12 3.30 2.41
CA LEU A 20 10.11 4.29 2.75
C LEU A 20 10.02 4.43 4.27
N ALA A 21 10.44 5.58 4.79
CA ALA A 21 10.48 5.86 6.22
C ALA A 21 9.12 6.38 6.75
N GLU A 22 8.89 6.22 8.06
CA GLU A 22 7.71 6.76 8.75
C GLU A 22 7.52 8.27 8.56
N GLY A 23 8.60 9.06 8.48
CA GLY A 23 8.51 10.50 8.23
C GLY A 23 8.18 10.89 6.78
N ALA A 24 8.09 9.94 5.84
CA ALA A 24 8.03 10.23 4.40
C ALA A 24 6.92 9.50 3.63
N TYR A 25 6.21 8.55 4.24
CA TYR A 25 5.20 7.73 3.53
C TYR A 25 4.07 8.55 2.89
N ALA A 26 3.61 9.61 3.57
CA ALA A 26 2.54 10.45 3.08
C ALA A 26 2.99 11.29 1.87
N ASP A 27 4.18 11.88 1.94
CA ASP A 27 4.75 12.65 0.82
C ASP A 27 5.05 11.76 -0.38
N TYR A 28 5.51 10.52 -0.15
CA TYR A 28 5.71 9.55 -1.21
C TYR A 28 4.39 9.18 -1.89
N ALA A 29 3.34 8.87 -1.11
CA ALA A 29 2.00 8.61 -1.63
C ALA A 29 1.46 9.80 -2.44
N LYS A 30 1.62 11.02 -1.92
CA LYS A 30 1.22 12.26 -2.61
C LYS A 30 1.91 12.40 -3.96
N LYS A 31 3.25 12.32 -3.98
CA LYS A 31 4.05 12.45 -5.21
C LYS A 31 3.68 11.40 -6.25
N LEU A 32 3.39 10.17 -5.82
CA LEU A 32 2.96 9.09 -6.70
C LEU A 32 1.60 9.41 -7.34
N MET A 33 0.61 9.82 -6.54
CA MET A 33 -0.73 10.17 -7.05
C MET A 33 -0.71 11.40 -7.94
N GLU A 34 0.08 12.41 -7.58
CA GLU A 34 0.32 13.60 -8.41
C GLU A 34 0.93 13.23 -9.76
N ALA A 35 1.98 12.40 -9.76
CA ALA A 35 2.62 11.93 -10.98
C ALA A 35 1.66 11.11 -11.85
N GLU A 36 0.80 10.29 -11.24
CA GLU A 36 -0.20 9.51 -11.97
C GLU A 36 -1.28 10.41 -12.60
N ALA A 37 -1.77 11.41 -11.85
CA ALA A 37 -2.72 12.39 -12.37
C ALA A 37 -2.12 13.21 -13.52
N GLY A 38 -0.83 13.55 -13.44
CA GLY A 38 -0.09 14.27 -14.49
C GLY A 38 0.06 13.53 -15.81
N ARG A 39 -0.12 12.19 -15.85
CA ARG A 39 -0.06 11.40 -17.10
C ARG A 39 -1.22 11.70 -18.05
N ASN A 40 -2.28 12.33 -17.56
CA ASN A 40 -3.46 12.75 -18.33
C ASN A 40 -4.05 11.61 -19.18
N ASP A 41 -4.14 10.41 -18.59
CA ASP A 41 -4.78 9.25 -19.22
C ASP A 41 -6.28 9.54 -19.39
N ARG A 42 -6.80 9.37 -20.61
CA ARG A 42 -8.22 9.53 -20.93
C ARG A 42 -9.13 8.65 -20.07
N LYS A 43 -8.62 7.52 -19.59
CA LYS A 43 -9.36 6.61 -18.71
C LYS A 43 -9.40 7.08 -17.25
N GLY A 44 -8.49 7.97 -16.85
CA GLY A 44 -8.28 8.43 -15.48
C GLY A 44 -7.12 7.70 -14.79
N LEU A 45 -6.92 7.96 -13.50
CA LEU A 45 -5.83 7.40 -12.69
C LEU A 45 -5.79 5.87 -12.80
N PHE A 46 -4.60 5.30 -13.00
CA PHE A 46 -4.35 3.87 -13.11
C PHE A 46 -5.25 3.16 -14.15
N GLY A 47 -5.50 3.81 -15.29
CA GLY A 47 -6.33 3.25 -16.36
C GLY A 47 -7.83 3.21 -16.05
N GLY A 48 -8.30 4.06 -15.12
CA GLY A 48 -9.72 4.14 -14.74
C GLY A 48 -10.06 3.37 -13.47
N LEU A 49 -9.10 3.23 -12.55
CA LEU A 49 -9.40 2.77 -11.20
C LEU A 49 -10.46 3.68 -10.56
N THR A 50 -11.33 3.10 -9.74
CA THR A 50 -12.36 3.84 -9.02
C THR A 50 -12.12 3.79 -7.53
N THR A 51 -12.63 4.80 -6.82
CA THR A 51 -12.51 4.92 -5.38
C THR A 51 -13.25 3.78 -4.70
N THR A 52 -14.37 3.33 -5.25
CA THR A 52 -15.11 2.16 -4.74
C THR A 52 -14.25 0.89 -4.75
N LYS A 53 -13.55 0.62 -5.85
CA LYS A 53 -12.64 -0.55 -5.95
C LYS A 53 -11.47 -0.41 -5.00
N LEU A 54 -10.87 0.77 -4.95
CA LEU A 54 -9.73 1.04 -4.07
C LEU A 54 -10.12 0.91 -2.59
N ARG A 55 -11.31 1.37 -2.19
CA ARG A 55 -11.85 1.15 -0.84
C ARG A 55 -12.02 -0.34 -0.52
N GLY A 56 -12.42 -1.17 -1.49
CA GLY A 56 -12.49 -2.62 -1.31
C GLY A 56 -11.13 -3.24 -1.00
N ILE A 57 -10.10 -2.86 -1.75
CA ILE A 57 -8.71 -3.28 -1.49
C ILE A 57 -8.25 -2.81 -0.10
N TYR A 58 -8.48 -1.54 0.22
CA TYR A 58 -8.12 -0.98 1.51
C TYR A 58 -8.84 -1.65 2.68
N ALA A 59 -10.12 -2.04 2.51
CA ALA A 59 -10.86 -2.76 3.53
C ALA A 59 -10.21 -4.11 3.89
N HIS A 60 -9.56 -4.80 2.93
CA HIS A 60 -8.79 -6.00 3.26
C HIS A 60 -7.61 -5.73 4.18
N ILE A 61 -6.93 -4.59 3.99
CA ILE A 61 -5.80 -4.16 4.82
C ILE A 61 -6.30 -3.72 6.21
N VAL A 62 -7.33 -2.88 6.27
CA VAL A 62 -7.91 -2.38 7.53
C VAL A 62 -8.48 -3.50 8.39
N ASN A 63 -9.17 -4.47 7.79
CA ASN A 63 -9.72 -5.61 8.54
C ASN A 63 -8.66 -6.47 9.22
N LEU A 64 -7.43 -6.45 8.70
CA LEU A 64 -6.29 -7.13 9.33
C LEU A 64 -5.60 -6.20 10.33
N TYR A 65 -5.50 -4.91 10.03
CA TYR A 65 -5.01 -3.89 10.97
C TYR A 65 -5.79 -3.87 12.29
N THR A 66 -7.12 -3.96 12.26
CA THR A 66 -7.93 -3.99 13.49
C THR A 66 -7.72 -5.22 14.37
N LYS A 67 -7.05 -6.27 13.86
CA LYS A 67 -6.70 -7.49 14.58
C LYS A 67 -5.25 -7.53 15.06
N ILE A 68 -4.42 -6.64 14.54
CA ILE A 68 -2.99 -6.56 14.82
C ILE A 68 -2.75 -5.22 15.54
N ASP A 69 -2.89 -5.22 16.86
CA ASP A 69 -2.72 -4.04 17.71
C ASP A 69 -1.38 -4.01 18.46
N ASP A 70 -0.66 -5.13 18.51
CA ASP A 70 0.67 -5.24 19.08
C ASP A 70 1.59 -6.26 18.36
N GLN A 71 2.82 -6.40 18.89
CA GLN A 71 3.83 -7.32 18.37
C GLN A 71 3.44 -8.81 18.51
N GLU A 72 2.71 -9.18 19.56
CA GLU A 72 2.28 -10.56 19.78
C GLU A 72 1.18 -10.96 18.80
N ALA A 73 0.20 -10.08 18.61
CA ALA A 73 -0.87 -10.22 17.62
C ALA A 73 -0.29 -10.29 16.20
N PHE A 74 0.71 -9.46 15.89
CA PHE A 74 1.40 -9.51 14.60
C PHE A 74 2.10 -10.86 14.36
N ALA A 75 2.79 -11.39 15.37
CA ALA A 75 3.45 -12.70 15.26
C ALA A 75 2.45 -13.84 15.00
N LYS A 76 1.27 -13.77 15.61
CA LYS A 76 0.17 -14.74 15.40
C LYS A 76 -0.52 -14.58 14.04
N SER A 77 -0.47 -13.39 13.44
CA SER A 77 -1.20 -13.03 12.22
C SER A 77 -0.40 -13.22 10.92
N LYS A 78 0.76 -13.89 10.96
CA LYS A 78 1.58 -14.14 9.76
C LYS A 78 0.81 -14.89 8.66
N GLY A 79 -0.06 -15.83 9.03
CA GLY A 79 -0.95 -16.52 8.09
C GLY A 79 -1.96 -15.58 7.43
N ASP A 80 -2.52 -14.64 8.19
CA ASP A 80 -3.46 -13.65 7.65
C ASP A 80 -2.77 -12.64 6.71
N ILE A 81 -1.52 -12.27 6.98
CA ILE A 81 -0.70 -11.44 6.09
C ILE A 81 -0.45 -12.16 4.76
N GLN A 82 -0.15 -13.47 4.78
CA GLN A 82 -0.05 -14.27 3.56
C GLN A 82 -1.38 -14.33 2.81
N TYR A 83 -2.50 -14.43 3.53
CA TYR A 83 -3.81 -14.43 2.90
C TYR A 83 -4.19 -13.06 2.31
N LEU A 84 -3.77 -11.95 2.93
CA LEU A 84 -3.89 -10.61 2.37
C LEU A 84 -3.16 -10.52 1.03
N LYS A 85 -1.93 -11.05 0.92
CA LYS A 85 -1.18 -11.13 -0.35
C LYS A 85 -1.97 -11.87 -1.42
N VAL A 86 -2.58 -13.02 -1.08
CA VAL A 86 -3.42 -13.81 -2.01
C VAL A 86 -4.60 -12.98 -2.51
N LYS A 87 -5.29 -12.25 -1.63
CA LYS A 87 -6.42 -11.38 -2.02
C LYS A 87 -5.97 -10.27 -2.97
N LEU A 88 -4.86 -9.60 -2.67
CA LEU A 88 -4.30 -8.56 -3.55
C LEU A 88 -3.94 -9.14 -4.93
N ALA A 89 -3.35 -10.34 -4.97
CA ALA A 89 -2.98 -11.01 -6.22
C ALA A 89 -4.21 -11.39 -7.04
N TYR A 90 -5.27 -11.85 -6.39
CA TYR A 90 -6.53 -12.17 -7.04
C TYR A 90 -7.19 -10.92 -7.65
N GLU A 91 -7.27 -9.82 -6.90
CA GLU A 91 -7.84 -8.55 -7.40
C GLU A 91 -7.03 -8.00 -8.58
N ALA A 92 -5.69 -8.06 -8.51
CA ALA A 92 -4.81 -7.69 -9.61
C ALA A 92 -4.99 -8.57 -10.86
N GLY A 93 -5.24 -9.87 -10.67
CA GLY A 93 -5.50 -10.80 -11.77
C GLY A 93 -6.83 -10.55 -12.47
N ARG A 94 -7.83 -10.02 -11.75
CA ARG A 94 -9.16 -9.72 -12.30
C ARG A 94 -9.28 -8.37 -12.97
N MET A 95 -8.52 -7.38 -12.50
CA MET A 95 -8.62 -6.00 -12.97
C MET A 95 -7.25 -5.41 -13.25
N ARG A 96 -7.04 -5.03 -14.51
CA ARG A 96 -5.77 -4.45 -14.96
C ARG A 96 -5.45 -3.14 -14.23
N GLU A 97 -6.46 -2.35 -13.91
CA GLU A 97 -6.31 -1.07 -13.19
C GLU A 97 -5.82 -1.30 -11.76
N VAL A 98 -6.25 -2.39 -11.12
CA VAL A 98 -5.76 -2.79 -9.80
C VAL A 98 -4.32 -3.27 -9.89
N LYS A 99 -3.98 -4.06 -10.91
CA LYS A 99 -2.59 -4.48 -11.13
C LYS A 99 -1.67 -3.28 -11.31
N ASP A 100 -2.04 -2.33 -12.16
CA ASP A 100 -1.26 -1.10 -12.41
C ASP A 100 -1.08 -0.28 -11.13
N PHE A 101 -2.13 -0.18 -10.30
CA PHE A 101 -2.05 0.45 -8.99
C PHE A 101 -1.07 -0.27 -8.05
N LEU A 102 -1.17 -1.59 -7.89
CA LEU A 102 -0.30 -2.35 -6.98
C LEU A 102 1.17 -2.35 -7.45
N ASP A 103 1.39 -2.44 -8.76
CA ASP A 103 2.73 -2.39 -9.36
C ASP A 103 3.40 -1.03 -9.11
N LYS A 104 2.69 0.08 -9.33
CA LYS A 104 3.24 1.44 -9.16
C LYS A 104 3.42 1.84 -7.70
N THR A 105 2.54 1.38 -6.82
CA THR A 105 2.58 1.68 -5.38
C THR A 105 3.51 0.75 -4.60
N HIS A 106 3.96 -0.34 -5.22
CA HIS A 106 4.82 -1.34 -4.60
C HIS A 106 4.22 -1.97 -3.33
N LEU A 107 2.89 -1.94 -3.17
CA LEU A 107 2.23 -2.47 -1.98
C LEU A 107 2.51 -3.96 -1.76
N MET A 108 2.54 -4.76 -2.83
CA MET A 108 2.89 -6.19 -2.71
C MET A 108 4.34 -6.40 -2.27
N ASP A 109 5.29 -5.65 -2.84
CA ASP A 109 6.71 -5.76 -2.50
C ASP A 109 6.95 -5.36 -1.04
N MET A 110 6.29 -4.30 -0.58
CA MET A 110 6.36 -3.86 0.81
C MET A 110 5.76 -4.91 1.74
N LEU A 111 4.59 -5.47 1.41
CA LEU A 111 3.92 -6.50 2.21
C LEU A 111 4.81 -7.75 2.39
N ASP A 112 5.55 -8.14 1.36
CA ASP A 112 6.49 -9.27 1.40
C ASP A 112 7.68 -9.05 2.34
N ARG A 113 7.97 -7.79 2.66
CA ARG A 113 9.14 -7.39 3.45
C ARG A 113 8.78 -6.93 4.86
N VAL A 114 7.50 -6.89 5.20
CA VAL A 114 7.02 -6.58 6.55
C VAL A 114 7.32 -7.75 7.50
N ASN A 115 8.21 -7.51 8.44
CA ASN A 115 8.72 -8.46 9.42
C ASN A 115 8.44 -8.06 10.87
N ALA A 116 8.06 -6.82 11.15
CA ALA A 116 7.69 -6.33 12.47
C ALA A 116 6.34 -5.57 12.49
N TYR A 117 5.76 -5.38 13.68
CA TYR A 117 4.48 -4.71 13.85
C TYR A 117 4.50 -3.23 13.43
N ASP A 118 5.56 -2.52 13.77
CA ASP A 118 5.77 -1.12 13.40
C ASP A 118 5.90 -0.93 11.88
N GLU A 119 6.57 -1.85 11.18
CA GLU A 119 6.57 -1.91 9.72
C GLU A 119 5.16 -2.17 9.16
N TYR A 120 4.39 -3.08 9.77
CA TYR A 120 3.01 -3.32 9.34
C TYR A 120 2.09 -2.12 9.56
N LEU A 121 2.25 -1.41 10.68
CA LEU A 121 1.55 -0.17 10.96
C LEU A 121 1.91 0.90 9.92
N LEU A 122 3.19 1.03 9.57
CA LEU A 122 3.64 1.93 8.51
C LEU A 122 3.05 1.54 7.15
N TYR A 123 2.98 0.25 6.83
CA TYR A 123 2.31 -0.27 5.63
C TYR A 123 0.83 0.14 5.58
N CYS A 124 0.11 0.03 6.69
CA CYS A 124 -1.30 0.42 6.77
C CYS A 124 -1.48 1.93 6.57
N ARG A 125 -0.66 2.76 7.22
CA ARG A 125 -0.68 4.23 7.04
C ARG A 125 -0.31 4.67 5.64
N TYR A 126 0.63 3.97 5.01
CA TYR A 126 0.98 4.18 3.60
C TYR A 126 -0.21 3.86 2.69
N ALA A 127 -0.86 2.70 2.88
CA ALA A 127 -2.05 2.31 2.13
C ALA A 127 -3.20 3.32 2.29
N GLU A 128 -3.43 3.82 3.51
CA GLU A 128 -4.42 4.85 3.78
C GLU A 128 -4.12 6.15 3.02
N SER A 129 -2.85 6.57 3.03
CA SER A 129 -2.40 7.77 2.31
C SER A 129 -2.63 7.65 0.81
N LEU A 130 -2.41 6.46 0.23
CA LEU A 130 -2.70 6.20 -1.18
C LEU A 130 -4.19 6.40 -1.47
N VAL A 131 -5.08 5.89 -0.63
CA VAL A 131 -6.54 6.07 -0.79
C VAL A 131 -6.94 7.54 -0.70
N ALA A 132 -6.42 8.24 0.31
CA ALA A 132 -6.71 9.65 0.54
C ALA A 132 -6.24 10.52 -0.64
N PHE A 133 -4.99 10.36 -1.09
CA PHE A 133 -4.45 11.12 -2.21
C PHE A 133 -5.05 10.70 -3.54
N PHE A 134 -5.41 9.44 -3.74
CA PHE A 134 -6.15 9.01 -4.93
C PHE A 134 -7.47 9.77 -5.06
N LYS A 135 -8.24 9.91 -3.97
CA LYS A 135 -9.46 10.73 -3.95
C LYS A 135 -9.16 12.21 -4.16
N PHE A 136 -8.10 12.74 -3.54
CA PHE A 136 -7.70 14.15 -3.68
C PHE A 136 -7.34 14.53 -5.12
N TYR A 137 -6.61 13.68 -5.84
CA TYR A 137 -6.16 13.92 -7.21
C TYR A 137 -7.18 13.52 -8.31
N GLY A 138 -8.46 13.36 -7.95
CA GLY A 138 -9.53 13.16 -8.93
C GLY A 138 -9.82 11.70 -9.29
N GLY A 139 -9.54 10.76 -8.38
CA GLY A 139 -10.03 9.40 -8.49
C GLY A 139 -11.54 9.35 -8.72
N LYS A 140 -11.99 8.63 -9.75
CA LYS A 140 -13.41 8.47 -10.08
C LYS A 140 -14.14 7.72 -8.95
N GLU A 141 -15.44 7.92 -8.80
CA GLU A 141 -16.26 7.15 -7.85
C GLU A 141 -16.44 5.69 -8.28
#